data_AF-K1T1E9-F1
#
_entry.id   AF-K1T1E9-F1
#
_cell.length_a   1.000
_cell.length_b   1.000
_cell.length_c   1.000
_cell.angle_alpha   90.00
_cell.angle_beta   90.00
_cell.angle_gamma   90.00
#
_symmetry.space_group_name_H-M   'P 1'
#
loop_
_entity.id
_entity.type
_entity.pdbx_description
1 polymer ?
#
loop_
_entity_poly.entity_id
_entity_poly.type
_entity_poly.pdbx_seq_one_letter_code
_entity_poly.pdbx_strand_id
1 'polypeptide(L)'
;RMTRPITLSNATLYTADNGKANLILSNPFCILRTIEGGGSSRYRKYFSDEELPRRFTPIHQPADSAAVDLSGRNVVVFIMESMSAEHSAHLRPDLYADRPVKGFTPFLDSLMRNGLCFERMYANGTRSIQAMPSILGSIPSFRTPFVLMPQSLGASRQLPAILADRGYATAFFCGSEHGSMG
;
A
#
# COMPACT_ATOMS: atom_id res chain seq x y z
N ARG A 1 10.03 27.81 1.54
CA ARG A 1 11.47 27.45 1.40
C ARG A 1 11.77 26.34 2.41
N MET A 2 11.79 25.07 1.99
CA MET A 2 12.08 23.95 2.91
C MET A 2 13.60 23.85 3.14
N THR A 3 14.02 23.87 4.40
CA THR A 3 15.42 23.76 4.86
C THR A 3 15.84 22.31 5.13
N ARG A 4 15.09 21.32 4.62
CA ARG A 4 15.39 19.90 4.83
C ARG A 4 16.23 19.34 3.68
N PRO A 5 17.24 18.50 3.98
CA PRO A 5 17.98 17.77 2.96
C PRO A 5 17.04 16.99 2.01
N ILE A 6 17.39 16.93 0.73
CA ILE A 6 16.64 16.15 -0.27
C ILE A 6 16.62 14.68 0.16
N THR A 7 15.41 14.12 0.25
CA THR A 7 15.17 12.70 0.55
C THR A 7 15.11 11.90 -0.74
N LEU A 8 15.15 10.56 -0.63
CA LEU A 8 14.98 9.67 -1.78
C LEU A 8 13.65 9.90 -2.52
N SER A 9 12.56 10.08 -1.78
CA SER A 9 11.24 10.38 -2.35
C SER A 9 11.19 11.74 -3.07
N ASN A 10 12.02 12.70 -2.67
CA ASN A 10 12.10 13.98 -3.37
C ASN A 10 12.97 13.85 -4.64
N ALA A 11 14.03 13.04 -4.60
CA ALA A 11 14.93 12.84 -5.73
C ALA A 11 14.22 12.18 -6.93
N THR A 12 13.29 11.25 -6.69
CA THR A 12 12.52 10.60 -7.75
C THR A 12 11.68 11.58 -8.58
N LEU A 13 11.26 12.73 -8.01
CA LEU A 13 10.52 13.77 -8.74
C LEU A 13 11.35 14.47 -9.82
N TYR A 14 12.69 14.39 -9.74
CA TYR A 14 13.62 15.05 -10.66
C TYR A 14 14.27 14.09 -11.66
N THR A 15 13.76 12.86 -11.77
CA THR A 15 14.29 11.84 -12.69
C THR A 15 13.17 11.19 -13.48
N ALA A 16 13.41 10.91 -14.77
CA ALA A 16 12.47 10.13 -15.59
C ALA A 16 12.41 8.64 -15.18
N ASP A 17 13.40 8.15 -14.44
CA ASP A 17 13.51 6.77 -14.00
C ASP A 17 13.94 6.75 -12.52
N ASN A 18 13.14 6.12 -11.67
CA ASN A 18 13.37 6.02 -10.23
C ASN A 18 14.73 5.40 -9.90
N GLY A 19 15.24 4.48 -10.72
CA GLY A 19 16.57 3.88 -10.53
C GLY A 19 17.71 4.91 -10.57
N LYS A 20 17.48 6.05 -11.24
CA LYS A 20 18.45 7.16 -11.36
C LYS A 20 18.37 8.15 -10.22
N ALA A 21 17.40 8.04 -9.30
CA ALA A 21 17.29 8.93 -8.14
C ALA A 21 18.54 8.89 -7.25
N ASN A 22 19.23 7.74 -7.20
CA ASN A 22 20.50 7.60 -6.49
C ASN A 22 21.63 8.45 -7.08
N LEU A 23 21.57 8.83 -8.38
CA LEU A 23 22.55 9.72 -8.98
C LEU A 23 22.40 11.16 -8.46
N ILE A 24 21.19 11.59 -8.12
CA ILE A 24 20.95 12.88 -7.47
C ILE A 24 21.47 12.84 -6.02
N LEU A 25 21.38 11.68 -5.38
CA LEU A 25 21.89 11.42 -4.04
C LEU A 25 23.35 10.90 -4.03
N SER A 26 24.19 11.35 -4.97
CA SER A 26 25.57 10.88 -5.09
C SER A 26 26.61 11.76 -4.38
N ASN A 27 26.19 12.77 -3.61
CA ASN A 27 27.14 13.61 -2.88
C ASN A 27 27.86 12.80 -1.76
N PRO A 28 29.07 13.22 -1.32
CA PRO A 28 29.84 12.46 -0.33
C PRO A 28 29.08 12.14 0.96
N PHE A 29 28.22 13.06 1.44
CA PHE A 29 27.39 12.84 2.62
C PHE A 29 26.38 11.70 2.42
N CYS A 30 25.71 11.65 1.27
CA CYS A 30 24.78 10.57 0.93
C CYS A 30 25.49 9.22 0.79
N ILE A 31 26.72 9.20 0.23
CA ILE A 31 27.54 7.98 0.14
C ILE A 31 27.91 7.47 1.53
N LEU A 32 28.47 8.33 2.40
CA LEU A 32 28.82 7.97 3.78
C LEU A 32 27.62 7.44 4.56
N ARG A 33 26.48 8.13 4.47
CA ARG A 33 25.23 7.71 5.11
C ARG A 33 24.73 6.36 4.58
N THR A 34 24.90 6.09 3.28
CA THR A 34 24.50 4.81 2.67
C THR A 34 25.44 3.68 3.08
N ILE A 35 26.73 3.94 3.24
CA ILE A 35 27.69 2.95 3.74
C ILE A 35 27.40 2.58 5.20
N GLU A 36 27.07 3.57 6.04
CA GLU A 36 26.77 3.36 7.46
C GLU A 36 25.36 2.75 7.71
N GLY A 37 24.37 3.08 6.88
CA GLY A 37 22.97 2.69 7.07
C GLY A 37 22.39 1.69 6.05
N GLY A 38 23.10 1.41 4.95
CA GLY A 38 22.65 0.59 3.81
C GLY A 38 22.95 -0.90 3.95
N GLY A 39 23.19 -1.38 5.17
CA GLY A 39 23.28 -2.80 5.43
C GLY A 39 22.01 -3.50 4.95
N SER A 40 22.19 -4.62 4.24
CA SER A 40 21.13 -5.56 3.87
C SER A 40 20.08 -5.68 4.97
N SER A 41 18.80 -5.83 4.59
CA SER A 41 17.73 -6.11 5.57
C SER A 41 18.18 -7.30 6.42
N ARG A 42 18.61 -7.03 7.65
CA ARG A 42 19.02 -8.05 8.61
C ARG A 42 17.75 -8.65 9.17
N TYR A 43 17.19 -9.61 8.44
CA TYR A 43 16.08 -10.41 8.93
C TYR A 43 16.62 -11.65 9.61
N ARG A 44 15.94 -12.09 10.68
CA ARG A 44 16.23 -13.35 11.33
C ARG A 44 15.56 -14.47 10.54
N LYS A 45 16.33 -15.49 10.16
CA LYS A 45 15.78 -16.74 9.64
C LYS A 45 15.39 -17.61 10.84
N TYR A 46 14.10 -17.67 11.13
CA TYR A 46 13.57 -18.48 12.23
C TYR A 46 13.34 -19.95 11.82
N PHE A 47 13.08 -20.20 10.54
CA PHE A 47 12.77 -21.51 9.97
C PHE A 47 13.63 -21.79 8.74
N SER A 48 13.80 -23.06 8.40
CA SER A 48 14.45 -23.45 7.16
C SER A 48 13.56 -23.18 5.95
N ASP A 49 14.16 -23.08 4.77
CA ASP A 49 13.43 -22.85 3.52
C ASP A 49 12.44 -24.00 3.19
N GLU A 50 12.67 -25.21 3.72
CA GLU A 50 11.77 -26.37 3.59
C GLU A 50 10.58 -26.34 4.56
N GLU A 51 10.75 -25.77 5.76
CA GLU A 51 9.70 -25.66 6.78
C GLU A 51 8.72 -24.52 6.50
N LEU A 52 9.19 -23.44 5.86
CA LEU A 52 8.38 -22.24 5.62
C LEU A 52 7.07 -22.54 4.89
N PRO A 53 7.05 -23.24 3.73
CA PRO A 53 5.81 -23.52 3.01
C PRO A 53 4.83 -24.39 3.80
N ARG A 54 5.31 -25.24 4.71
CA ARG A 54 4.47 -26.08 5.57
C ARG A 54 3.77 -25.28 6.67
N ARG A 55 4.36 -24.17 7.12
CA ARG A 55 3.79 -23.30 8.15
C ARG A 55 2.91 -22.21 7.55
N PHE A 56 3.38 -21.58 6.47
CA PHE A 56 2.68 -20.49 5.82
C PHE A 56 3.20 -20.30 4.39
N THR A 57 2.30 -20.34 3.41
CA THR A 57 2.57 -19.90 2.05
C THR A 57 1.96 -18.51 1.84
N PRO A 58 2.73 -17.49 1.42
CA PRO A 58 2.17 -16.20 1.04
C PRO A 58 1.39 -16.27 -0.29
N ILE A 59 1.63 -17.33 -1.07
CA ILE A 59 0.93 -17.59 -2.32
C ILE A 59 -0.30 -18.44 -2.01
N HIS A 60 -1.47 -17.84 -2.13
CA HIS A 60 -2.75 -18.52 -1.99
C HIS A 60 -3.42 -18.62 -3.35
N GLN A 61 -3.66 -19.85 -3.81
CA GLN A 61 -4.43 -20.14 -5.01
C GLN A 61 -5.73 -20.84 -4.58
N PRO A 62 -6.85 -20.11 -4.43
CA PRO A 62 -8.11 -20.73 -4.04
C PRO A 62 -8.55 -21.74 -5.12
N ALA A 63 -9.10 -22.89 -4.70
CA ALA A 63 -9.57 -23.92 -5.63
C ALA A 63 -10.64 -23.38 -6.61
N ASP A 64 -11.45 -22.42 -6.15
CA ASP A 64 -12.50 -21.74 -6.92
C ASP A 64 -12.03 -20.48 -7.67
N SER A 65 -10.71 -20.28 -7.87
CA SER A 65 -10.19 -19.15 -8.68
C SER A 65 -10.83 -19.07 -10.09
N ALA A 66 -11.42 -20.18 -10.55
CA ALA A 66 -12.08 -20.33 -11.84
C ALA A 66 -13.63 -20.21 -11.79
N ALA A 67 -14.25 -20.05 -10.61
CA ALA A 67 -15.71 -20.08 -10.51
C ALA A 67 -16.40 -18.84 -11.12
N VAL A 68 -15.67 -17.72 -11.25
CA VAL A 68 -16.19 -16.49 -11.85
C VAL A 68 -15.14 -15.87 -12.76
N ASP A 69 -15.46 -15.76 -14.04
CA ASP A 69 -14.64 -15.00 -14.98
C ASP A 69 -14.81 -13.49 -14.73
N LEU A 70 -13.72 -12.86 -14.32
CA LEU A 70 -13.61 -11.42 -14.07
C LEU A 70 -12.88 -10.69 -15.20
N SER A 71 -12.52 -11.39 -16.28
CA SER A 71 -11.79 -10.81 -17.41
C SER A 71 -12.57 -9.66 -18.07
N GLY A 72 -11.85 -8.64 -18.51
CA GLY A 72 -12.42 -7.47 -19.20
C GLY A 72 -13.20 -6.50 -18.31
N ARG A 73 -13.45 -6.79 -17.03
CA ARG A 73 -14.17 -5.88 -16.13
C ARG A 73 -13.29 -4.71 -15.69
N ASN A 74 -13.88 -3.53 -15.61
CA ASN A 74 -13.24 -2.35 -15.01
C ASN A 74 -13.07 -2.55 -13.50
N VAL A 75 -11.91 -2.16 -12.98
CA VAL A 75 -11.59 -2.20 -11.55
C VAL A 75 -11.39 -0.77 -11.06
N VAL A 76 -12.17 -0.39 -10.05
CA VAL A 76 -12.04 0.92 -9.39
C VAL A 76 -11.75 0.67 -7.92
N VAL A 77 -10.67 1.27 -7.42
CA VAL A 77 -10.24 1.16 -6.02
C VAL A 77 -10.35 2.52 -5.37
N PHE A 78 -11.18 2.63 -4.35
CA PHE A 78 -11.25 3.81 -3.49
C PHE A 78 -10.36 3.61 -2.27
N ILE A 79 -9.42 4.53 -2.06
CA ILE A 79 -8.57 4.58 -0.87
C ILE A 79 -9.07 5.74 -0.02
N MET A 80 -9.65 5.42 1.14
CA MET A 80 -10.27 6.41 2.02
C MET A 80 -9.28 6.83 3.10
N GLU A 81 -8.87 8.10 3.09
CA GLU A 81 -7.92 8.66 4.05
C GLU A 81 -8.53 8.69 5.46
N SER A 82 -7.79 8.17 6.44
CA SER A 82 -8.16 8.16 7.86
C SER A 82 -9.57 7.61 8.19
N MET A 83 -10.15 6.80 7.31
CA MET A 83 -11.45 6.18 7.52
C MET A 83 -11.28 4.84 8.23
N SER A 84 -11.97 4.68 9.36
CA SER A 84 -12.01 3.45 10.15
C SER A 84 -13.45 2.91 10.23
N ALA A 85 -13.59 1.63 10.60
CA ALA A 85 -14.89 1.00 10.81
C ALA A 85 -15.79 1.74 11.81
N GLU A 86 -15.21 2.53 12.73
CA GLU A 86 -15.97 3.29 13.74
C GLU A 86 -16.85 4.39 13.11
N HIS A 87 -16.54 4.83 11.88
CA HIS A 87 -17.31 5.86 11.18
C HIS A 87 -18.59 5.31 10.53
N SER A 88 -18.73 3.99 10.44
CA SER A 88 -19.87 3.31 9.82
C SER A 88 -20.78 2.73 10.87
N ALA A 89 -22.07 3.07 10.81
CA ALA A 89 -23.07 2.45 11.67
C ALA A 89 -23.37 1.00 11.25
N HIS A 90 -23.12 0.66 9.98
CA HIS A 90 -23.26 -0.71 9.52
C HIS A 90 -22.16 -1.63 10.08
N LEU A 91 -20.91 -1.16 10.13
CA LEU A 91 -19.77 -1.95 10.64
C LEU A 91 -19.68 -1.96 12.17
N ARG A 92 -20.07 -0.85 12.82
CA ARG A 92 -20.02 -0.68 14.28
C ARG A 92 -21.35 -0.20 14.86
N PRO A 93 -22.43 -1.00 14.72
CA PRO A 93 -23.76 -0.61 15.21
C PRO A 93 -23.78 -0.37 16.73
N ASP A 94 -22.90 -1.04 17.47
CA ASP A 94 -22.71 -0.91 18.91
C ASP A 94 -22.36 0.53 19.33
N LEU A 95 -21.55 1.25 18.55
CA LEU A 95 -21.14 2.62 18.85
C LEU A 95 -22.28 3.64 18.69
N TYR A 96 -23.33 3.26 17.97
CA TYR A 96 -24.43 4.16 17.61
C TYR A 96 -25.77 3.76 18.21
N ALA A 97 -25.88 2.66 18.97
CA ALA A 97 -27.15 2.12 19.47
C ALA A 97 -28.02 3.19 20.17
N ASP A 98 -27.42 3.97 21.08
CA ASP A 98 -28.12 4.99 21.87
C ASP A 98 -27.99 6.41 21.32
N ARG A 99 -27.39 6.57 20.12
CA ARG A 99 -27.19 7.89 19.51
C ARG A 99 -28.36 8.29 18.62
N PRO A 100 -28.80 9.56 18.64
CA PRO A 100 -29.84 10.06 17.74
C PRO A 100 -29.40 10.04 16.27
N VAL A 101 -28.11 10.28 16.00
CA VAL A 101 -27.51 10.20 14.66
C VAL A 101 -26.73 8.89 14.53
N LYS A 102 -27.02 8.13 13.46
CA LYS A 102 -26.40 6.82 13.18
C LYS A 102 -25.33 6.97 12.10
N GLY A 103 -24.06 6.76 12.47
CA GLY A 103 -22.94 6.72 11.53
C GLY A 103 -22.67 8.06 10.84
N PHE A 104 -21.61 8.09 10.04
CA PHE A 104 -21.23 9.24 9.23
C PHE A 104 -21.14 8.92 7.73
N THR A 105 -21.45 7.68 7.35
CA THR A 105 -21.21 7.15 5.99
C THR A 105 -22.45 6.47 5.38
N PRO A 106 -23.64 7.09 5.40
CA PRO A 106 -24.91 6.43 5.04
C PRO A 106 -24.94 5.85 3.61
N PHE A 107 -24.30 6.51 2.65
CA PHE A 107 -24.22 6.00 1.27
C PHE A 107 -23.29 4.77 1.18
N LEU A 108 -22.12 4.81 1.82
CA LEU A 108 -21.22 3.66 1.85
C LEU A 108 -21.86 2.48 2.60
N ASP A 109 -22.57 2.75 3.70
CA ASP A 109 -23.37 1.75 4.42
C ASP A 109 -24.40 1.09 3.52
N SER A 110 -25.01 1.85 2.59
CA SER A 110 -25.94 1.28 1.61
C SER A 110 -25.24 0.37 0.59
N LEU A 111 -24.03 0.71 0.14
CA LEU A 111 -23.25 -0.12 -0.79
C LEU A 111 -22.82 -1.43 -0.14
N MET A 112 -22.40 -1.38 1.13
CA MET A 112 -21.95 -2.57 1.87
C MET A 112 -23.05 -3.62 2.02
N ARG A 113 -24.32 -3.21 2.10
CA ARG A 113 -25.47 -4.15 2.16
C ARG A 113 -25.82 -4.80 0.83
N ASN A 114 -25.36 -4.23 -0.29
CA ASN A 114 -25.67 -4.70 -1.64
C ASN A 114 -24.48 -5.43 -2.30
N GLY A 115 -23.43 -5.74 -1.54
CA GLY A 115 -22.22 -6.36 -2.05
C GLY A 115 -21.50 -7.21 -1.02
N LEU A 116 -20.29 -7.64 -1.37
CA LEU A 116 -19.43 -8.37 -0.44
C LEU A 116 -18.77 -7.38 0.53
N CYS A 117 -19.16 -7.46 1.80
CA CYS A 117 -18.58 -6.67 2.88
C CYS A 117 -17.73 -7.56 3.79
N PHE A 118 -16.50 -7.13 4.09
CA PHE A 118 -15.63 -7.80 5.05
C PHE A 118 -15.69 -7.07 6.40
N GLU A 119 -16.33 -7.68 7.39
CA GLU A 119 -16.45 -7.10 8.74
C GLU A 119 -15.14 -7.16 9.54
N ARG A 120 -14.26 -8.10 9.19
CA ARG A 120 -12.94 -8.30 9.82
C ARG A 120 -11.83 -7.82 8.90
N MET A 121 -11.74 -6.51 8.74
CA MET A 121 -10.69 -5.85 7.97
C MET A 121 -9.74 -5.08 8.89
N TYR A 122 -8.44 -5.26 8.66
CA TYR A 122 -7.39 -4.65 9.47
C TYR A 122 -6.41 -3.91 8.55
N ALA A 123 -6.10 -2.68 8.91
CA ALA A 123 -5.10 -1.90 8.18
C ALA A 123 -3.71 -2.52 8.37
N ASN A 124 -2.95 -2.60 7.28
CA ASN A 124 -1.57 -3.08 7.34
C ASN A 124 -0.65 -2.14 8.14
N GLY A 125 -0.99 -0.85 8.23
CA GLY A 125 -0.23 0.15 8.96
C GLY A 125 -1.11 1.28 9.51
N THR A 126 -0.50 2.18 10.26
CA THR A 126 -1.20 3.29 10.95
C THR A 126 -0.94 4.65 10.32
N ARG A 127 -0.17 4.70 9.23
CA ARG A 127 0.19 5.95 8.52
C ARG A 127 -0.07 5.82 7.03
N SER A 128 -0.55 6.88 6.40
CA SER A 128 -0.91 6.90 4.97
C SER A 128 0.25 6.50 4.04
N ILE A 129 1.48 6.85 4.42
CA ILE A 129 2.71 6.42 3.72
C ILE A 129 2.88 4.89 3.60
N GLN A 130 2.18 4.11 4.42
CA GLN A 130 2.17 2.64 4.37
C GLN A 130 1.00 2.10 3.54
N ALA A 131 -0.05 2.88 3.29
CA ALA A 131 -1.27 2.41 2.64
C ALA A 131 -1.04 2.02 1.17
N MET A 132 -0.40 2.90 0.38
CA MET A 132 -0.22 2.68 -1.06
C MET A 132 0.55 1.39 -1.39
N PRO A 133 1.74 1.11 -0.79
CA PRO A 133 2.44 -0.16 -1.03
C PRO A 133 1.64 -1.38 -0.59
N SER A 134 0.86 -1.28 0.49
CA SER A 134 0.04 -2.39 0.98
C SER A 134 -1.15 -2.68 0.09
N ILE A 135 -1.86 -1.65 -0.39
CA ILE A 135 -3.06 -1.82 -1.22
C ILE A 135 -2.68 -2.27 -2.64
N LEU A 136 -1.66 -1.64 -3.24
CA LEU A 136 -1.32 -1.89 -4.64
C LEU A 136 -0.32 -3.03 -4.83
N GLY A 137 0.60 -3.22 -3.88
CA GLY A 137 1.68 -4.20 -3.97
C GLY A 137 1.57 -5.36 -2.99
N SER A 138 0.55 -5.39 -2.12
CA SER A 138 0.43 -6.35 -1.02
C SER A 138 1.67 -6.38 -0.11
N ILE A 139 2.40 -5.26 -0.02
CA ILE A 139 3.60 -5.15 0.81
C ILE A 139 3.16 -4.85 2.25
N PRO A 140 3.51 -5.69 3.23
CA PRO A 140 3.15 -5.44 4.62
C PRO A 140 3.85 -4.20 5.17
N SER A 141 3.32 -3.66 6.25
CA SER A 141 3.97 -2.56 6.96
C SER A 141 5.22 -3.05 7.70
N PHE A 142 6.28 -2.27 7.61
CA PHE A 142 7.50 -2.45 8.39
C PHE A 142 7.68 -1.28 9.35
N ARG A 143 8.64 -1.42 10.30
CA ARG A 143 9.03 -0.33 11.21
C ARG A 143 9.37 0.95 10.45
N THR A 144 10.15 0.82 9.38
CA THR A 144 10.40 1.88 8.40
C THR A 144 9.43 1.69 7.24
N PRO A 145 8.64 2.70 6.82
CA PRO A 145 7.76 2.57 5.65
C PRO A 145 8.53 2.12 4.39
N PHE A 146 7.96 1.18 3.63
CA PHE A 146 8.61 0.58 2.46
C PHE A 146 9.11 1.63 1.46
N VAL A 147 8.32 2.66 1.16
CA VAL A 147 8.68 3.74 0.22
C VAL A 147 9.93 4.53 0.62
N LEU A 148 10.29 4.50 1.91
CA LEU A 148 11.51 5.15 2.42
C LEU A 148 12.72 4.21 2.43
N MET A 149 12.54 2.94 2.09
CA MET A 149 13.63 1.98 2.01
C MET A 149 14.31 2.01 0.65
N PRO A 150 15.62 1.72 0.54
CA PRO A 150 16.31 1.63 -0.76
C PRO A 150 15.65 0.62 -1.72
N GLN A 151 15.03 -0.43 -1.19
CA GLN A 151 14.34 -1.46 -1.96
C GLN A 151 13.12 -0.92 -2.75
N SER A 152 12.58 0.25 -2.39
CA SER A 152 11.46 0.86 -3.12
C SER A 152 11.83 1.32 -4.54
N LEU A 153 13.13 1.49 -4.82
CA LEU A 153 13.65 1.85 -6.15
C LEU A 153 13.78 0.64 -7.09
N GLY A 154 13.69 -0.58 -6.54
CA GLY A 154 13.72 -1.79 -7.34
C GLY A 154 12.51 -1.87 -8.27
N ALA A 155 12.64 -2.64 -9.34
CA ALA A 155 11.50 -2.98 -10.18
C ALA A 155 10.41 -3.62 -9.30
N SER A 156 9.21 -3.03 -9.32
CA SER A 156 8.06 -3.57 -8.61
C SER A 156 6.93 -3.83 -9.59
N ARG A 157 6.28 -4.98 -9.44
CA ARG A 157 5.15 -5.39 -10.28
C ARG A 157 3.90 -5.41 -9.41
N GLN A 158 3.29 -4.24 -9.27
CA GLN A 158 2.10 -3.99 -8.45
C GLN A 158 0.82 -4.07 -9.30
N LEU A 159 -0.35 -4.05 -8.66
CA LEU A 159 -1.65 -4.21 -9.30
C LEU A 159 -1.84 -3.39 -10.59
N PRO A 160 -1.50 -2.08 -10.67
CA PRO A 160 -1.65 -1.33 -11.91
C PRO A 160 -0.76 -1.88 -13.04
N ALA A 161 0.51 -2.17 -12.77
CA ALA A 161 1.42 -2.74 -13.76
C ALA A 161 0.95 -4.14 -14.23
N ILE A 162 0.48 -4.96 -13.29
CA ILE A 162 -0.09 -6.29 -13.56
C ILE A 162 -1.32 -6.22 -14.48
N LEU A 163 -2.15 -5.19 -14.34
CA LEU A 163 -3.31 -4.95 -15.19
C LEU A 163 -2.92 -4.34 -16.54
N ALA A 164 -1.94 -3.43 -16.57
CA ALA A 164 -1.43 -2.86 -17.82
C ALA A 164 -0.84 -3.95 -18.75
N ASP A 165 -0.09 -4.91 -18.19
CA ASP A 165 0.40 -6.09 -18.92
C ASP A 165 -0.75 -6.92 -19.55
N ARG A 166 -1.96 -6.81 -19.00
CA ARG A 166 -3.19 -7.46 -19.50
C ARG A 166 -4.02 -6.58 -20.43
N GLY A 167 -3.50 -5.44 -20.87
CA GLY A 167 -4.17 -4.54 -21.81
C GLY A 167 -5.11 -3.51 -21.16
N TYR A 168 -5.09 -3.36 -19.84
CA TYR A 168 -5.88 -2.32 -19.17
C TYR A 168 -5.21 -0.95 -19.25
N ALA A 169 -6.02 0.09 -19.46
CA ALA A 169 -5.60 1.45 -19.16
C ALA A 169 -5.66 1.68 -17.64
N THR A 170 -4.61 2.25 -17.06
CA THR A 170 -4.54 2.54 -15.62
C THR A 170 -4.46 4.03 -15.37
N ALA A 171 -5.23 4.53 -14.41
CA ALA A 171 -5.19 5.91 -13.96
C ALA A 171 -5.18 5.97 -12.44
N PHE A 172 -4.54 7.00 -11.89
CA PHE A 172 -4.52 7.31 -10.47
C PHE A 172 -4.91 8.76 -10.25
N PHE A 173 -5.87 9.00 -9.36
CA PHE A 173 -6.37 10.33 -9.04
C PHE A 173 -6.14 10.59 -7.55
N CYS A 174 -5.48 11.69 -7.24
CA CYS A 174 -5.26 12.13 -5.87
C CYS A 174 -5.45 13.65 -5.80
N GLY A 175 -6.16 14.12 -4.77
CA GLY A 175 -6.39 15.54 -4.55
C GLY A 175 -5.22 16.26 -3.86
N SER A 176 -4.18 15.52 -3.43
CA SER A 176 -2.99 16.10 -2.81
C SER A 176 -1.97 16.56 -3.86
N GLU A 177 -1.02 17.38 -3.42
CA GLU A 177 0.09 17.81 -4.27
C GLU A 177 0.92 16.62 -4.78
N HIS A 178 1.49 16.75 -5.98
CA HIS A 178 2.33 15.72 -6.57
C HIS A 178 3.53 15.41 -5.68
N GLY A 179 3.70 14.13 -5.29
CA GLY A 179 4.75 13.69 -4.36
C GLY A 179 4.31 13.65 -2.88
N SER A 180 3.08 14.06 -2.55
CA SER A 180 2.50 13.81 -1.23
C SER A 180 2.16 12.32 -1.07
N MET A 181 2.38 11.80 0.14
CA MET A 181 2.11 10.40 0.52
C MET A 181 0.99 10.31 1.58
N GLY A 182 0.12 11.32 1.60
CA GLY A 182 -0.82 11.63 2.69
C GLY A 182 -0.42 12.93 3.38
#